data_AF-A0A453GX93-F1
#
_entry.id   AF-A0A453GX93-F1
#
_cell.length_a   1.000
_cell.length_b   1.000
_cell.length_c   1.000
_cell.angle_alpha   90.00
_cell.angle_beta   90.00
_cell.angle_gamma   90.00
#
_symmetry.space_group_name_H-M   'P 1'
#
loop_
_entity.id
_entity.type
_entity.pdbx_description
1 polymer ?
#
loop_
_entity_poly.entity_id
_entity_poly.type
_entity_poly.pdbx_seq_one_letter_code
_entity_poly.pdbx_strand_id
1 'polypeptide(L)' 'QQTIAESVGDWFFNRREVKEIDCEYPCNPTCHNAVLDQPYNEE' A
#
# COMPACT_ATOMS: atom_id res chain seq x y z
N GLN A 1 5.95 -13.16 3.86
CA GLN A 1 5.22 -11.88 3.80
C GLN A 1 5.46 -11.32 2.42
N GLN A 2 4.41 -11.13 1.63
CA GLN A 2 4.50 -10.57 0.28
C GLN A 2 4.30 -9.06 0.37
N THR A 3 5.07 -8.29 -0.37
CA THR A 3 4.93 -6.83 -0.42
C THR A 3 3.74 -6.44 -1.30
N ILE A 4 3.20 -5.23 -1.09
CA ILE A 4 2.14 -4.67 -1.94
C ILE A 4 2.58 -4.66 -3.40
N ALA A 5 3.84 -4.31 -3.69
CA ALA A 5 4.37 -4.27 -5.05
C ALA A 5 4.34 -5.64 -5.73
N GLU A 6 4.69 -6.70 -5.01
CA GLU A 6 4.62 -8.08 -5.50
C GLU A 6 3.17 -8.53 -5.73
N SER A 7 2.27 -8.27 -4.77
CA SER A 7 0.84 -8.60 -4.91
C SER A 7 0.19 -7.88 -6.09
N VAL A 8 0.52 -6.60 -6.30
CA VAL A 8 0.05 -5.81 -7.47
C VAL A 8 0.60 -6.41 -8.77
N GLY A 9 1.87 -6.80 -8.81
CA GLY A 9 2.47 -7.44 -9.99
C GLY A 9 1.80 -8.78 -10.32
N ASP A 10 1.53 -9.60 -9.31
CA ASP A 10 0.86 -10.89 -9.47
C ASP A 10 -0.56 -10.74 -10.05
N TRP A 11 -1.32 -9.76 -9.57
CA TRP A 11 -2.64 -9.41 -10.11
C TRP A 11 -2.57 -8.88 -11.54
N PHE A 12 -1.70 -7.89 -11.79
CA PHE A 12 -1.60 -7.22 -13.10
C PHE A 12 -1.21 -8.19 -14.22
N PHE A 13 -0.29 -9.10 -13.94
CA PHE A 13 0.16 -10.11 -14.90
C PHE A 13 -0.70 -11.39 -14.89
N ASN A 14 -1.81 -11.43 -14.14
CA ASN A 14 -2.66 -12.61 -13.96
C ASN A 14 -1.86 -13.88 -13.58
N ARG A 15 -0.81 -13.71 -12.76
CA ARG A 15 0.02 -14.84 -12.31
C ARG A 15 -0.71 -15.70 -11.30
N ARG A 16 -1.59 -15.07 -10.50
CA ARG A 16 -2.46 -15.72 -9.52
C ARG A 16 -3.64 -14.82 -9.16
N GLU A 17 -4.66 -15.42 -8.56
CA GLU A 17 -5.68 -14.64 -7.84
C GLU A 17 -5.06 -14.02 -6.58
N VAL A 18 -5.31 -12.73 -6.37
CA VAL A 18 -4.77 -11.95 -5.26
C VAL A 18 -5.94 -11.45 -4.41
N LYS A 19 -6.01 -11.95 -3.17
CA LYS A 19 -6.97 -11.54 -2.13
C LYS A 19 -6.23 -11.38 -0.80
N GLU A 20 -5.20 -10.57 -0.82
CA GLU A 20 -4.41 -10.28 0.38
C GLU A 20 -5.11 -9.15 1.15
N ILE A 21 -5.63 -9.47 2.33
CA ILE A 21 -6.13 -8.48 3.28
C ILE A 21 -4.92 -8.10 4.14
N ASP A 22 -4.45 -6.87 3.99
CA ASP A 22 -3.45 -6.33 4.91
C ASP A 22 -4.08 -6.17 6.31
N CYS A 23 -3.29 -6.09 7.36
CA CYS A 23 -3.83 -6.09 8.73
C CYS A 23 -4.84 -4.95 8.99
N GLU A 24 -5.71 -5.15 10.00
CA GLU A 24 -6.73 -4.16 10.36
C GLU A 24 -6.08 -2.82 10.69
N TYR A 25 -6.60 -1.73 10.13
CA TYR A 25 -6.11 -0.40 10.46
C TYR A 25 -6.33 -0.12 11.96
N PRO A 26 -5.31 0.34 12.72
CA PRO A 26 -3.97 0.74 12.28
C PRO A 26 -2.98 -0.45 12.20
N CYS A 27 -2.61 -0.81 10.96
CA CYS A 27 -1.81 -1.98 10.65
C CYS A 27 -0.30 -1.73 10.77
N ASN A 28 0.14 -0.52 10.42
CA ASN A 28 1.55 -0.14 10.42
C ASN A 28 1.78 1.05 11.38
N PRO A 29 2.55 0.88 12.47
CA PRO A 29 2.84 1.96 13.41
C PRO A 29 3.73 3.08 12.80
N THR A 30 4.34 2.83 11.63
CA THR A 30 5.11 3.82 10.88
C THR A 30 4.27 4.51 9.79
N CYS A 31 2.99 4.17 9.63
CA CYS A 31 2.12 4.89 8.71
C CYS A 31 1.85 6.28 9.29
N HIS A 32 2.56 7.27 8.78
CA HIS A 32 2.21 8.66 9.03
C HIS A 32 0.86 8.91 8.35
N ASN A 33 -0.14 9.36 9.10
CA ASN A 33 -1.29 10.02 8.52
C ASN A 33 -0.73 11.25 7.79
N ALA A 34 -0.39 11.08 6.50
CA ALA A 34 0.07 12.17 5.66
C ALA A 34 -1.10 13.14 5.60
N VAL A 35 -1.02 14.20 6.40
CA VAL A 35 -1.98 15.31 6.35
C VAL A 35 -1.78 15.94 4.98
N LEU A 36 -2.60 15.51 4.01
CA LEU A 36 -2.61 16.04 2.64
C LEU A 36 -3.05 17.51 2.58
N ASP A 37 -3.44 18.10 3.72
CA ASP A 37 -3.77 19.53 3.82
C ASP A 37 -2.53 20.44 3.73
N GLN A 38 -1.32 19.88 3.67
CA GLN A 38 -0.13 20.66 3.36
C GLN A 38 0.01 20.83 1.85
N PRO A 39 0.06 22.06 1.33
CA PRO A 39 0.34 22.28 -0.09
C PRO A 39 1.72 21.69 -0.41
N TYR A 40 1.79 20.94 -1.51
CA TYR A 40 3.06 20.47 -2.04
C TYR A 40 3.93 21.69 -2.39
N ASN A 41 5.10 21.80 -1.77
CA ASN A 41 6.11 22.81 -2.14
C ASN A 41 7.08 22.19 -3.13
N GLU A 42 7.12 22.74 -4.34
CA GLU A 42 7.95 22.32 -5.49
C GLU A 42 9.37 22.92 -5.46
N GLU A 43 10.04 22.94 -4.30
CA GLU A 43 11.48 23.28 -4.29
C GLU A 43 12.35 22.07 -4.66
#